data_AF-A0A9D3QJN7-F1
#
_entry.id   AF-A0A9D3QJN7-F1
#
_cell.length_a   1.000
_cell.length_b   1.000
_cell.length_c   1.000
_cell.angle_alpha   90.00
_cell.angle_beta   90.00
_cell.angle_gamma   90.00
#
_symmetry.space_group_name_H-M   'P 1'
#
loop_
_entity.id
_entity.type
_entity.pdbx_description
1 polymer ?
#
loop_
_entity_poly.entity_id
_entity_poly.type
_entity_poly.pdbx_seq_one_letter_code
_entity_poly.pdbx_strand_id
1 'polypeptide(L)'
;MHLIEYQPDGHTVIIHQKKDSRRGVVNNQLNSWSFQLDRVLHDVSQEEVYNSVARNVVLAALDGYNGTVMCFGQTGAGKTYTMTGATESYKERGIIPVPSRRYCPPLDSDMKEESFG
;
A
#
# COMPACT_ATOMS: atom_id res chain seq x y z
N MET A 1 -10.69 24.59 -2.26
CA MET A 1 -10.81 23.70 -1.08
C MET A 1 -10.75 22.26 -1.58
N HIS A 2 -9.69 21.53 -1.22
CA HIS A 2 -9.56 20.11 -1.54
C HIS A 2 -10.52 19.32 -0.66
N LEU A 3 -11.16 18.30 -1.23
CA LEU A 3 -12.11 17.43 -0.52
C LEU A 3 -11.38 16.53 0.51
N ILE A 4 -10.09 16.31 0.30
CA ILE A 4 -9.23 15.42 1.09
C ILE A 4 -7.96 16.20 1.41
N GLU A 5 -7.58 16.22 2.68
CA GLU A 5 -6.35 16.82 3.21
C GLU A 5 -5.52 15.73 3.90
N TYR A 6 -4.23 15.69 3.57
CA TYR A 6 -3.26 14.76 4.16
C TYR A 6 -2.40 15.53 5.16
N GLN A 7 -2.37 15.08 6.40
CA GLN A 7 -1.50 15.70 7.39
C GLN A 7 -0.03 15.32 7.15
N PRO A 8 0.93 16.20 7.49
CA PRO A 8 2.36 15.94 7.31
C PRO A 8 2.88 14.84 8.25
N ASP A 9 2.07 14.37 9.19
CA ASP A 9 2.35 13.21 10.03
C ASP A 9 2.34 11.89 9.22
N GLY A 10 1.76 11.89 8.02
CA GLY A 10 1.62 10.70 7.17
C GLY A 10 0.67 9.65 7.73
N HIS A 11 -0.07 9.94 8.80
CA HIS A 11 -0.92 8.98 9.51
C HIS A 11 -2.39 9.45 9.57
N THR A 12 -2.64 10.75 9.41
CA THR A 12 -3.97 11.33 9.51
C THR A 12 -4.48 11.85 8.16
N VAL A 13 -5.70 11.48 7.80
CA VAL A 13 -6.43 12.02 6.63
C VAL A 13 -7.72 12.71 7.06
N ILE A 14 -7.98 13.90 6.52
CA ILE A 14 -9.18 14.70 6.80
C ILE A 14 -10.01 14.81 5.53
N ILE A 15 -11.29 14.44 5.61
CA ILE A 15 -12.24 14.50 4.50
C ILE A 15 -13.25 15.59 4.78
N HIS A 16 -13.32 16.60 3.91
CA HIS A 16 -14.28 17.70 3.99
C HIS A 16 -15.47 17.46 3.05
N GLN A 17 -16.71 17.49 3.55
CA GLN A 17 -17.90 17.43 2.73
C GLN A 17 -18.28 18.82 2.22
N LYS A 18 -18.49 18.96 0.90
CA LYS A 18 -19.07 20.19 0.34
C LYS A 18 -20.54 20.29 0.76
N LYS A 19 -20.91 21.39 1.42
CA LYS A 19 -22.31 21.70 1.70
C LYS A 19 -23.06 21.91 0.38
N ASP A 20 -24.13 21.16 0.15
CA ASP A 20 -25.01 21.38 -1.00
C ASP A 20 -25.99 22.51 -0.67
N SER A 21 -25.84 23.65 -1.37
CA SER A 21 -26.66 24.85 -1.16
C SER A 21 -28.14 24.66 -1.50
N ARG A 22 -28.55 23.52 -2.10
CA ARG A 22 -29.95 23.23 -2.48
C ARG A 22 -30.78 22.57 -1.38
N ARG A 23 -30.14 22.04 -0.32
CA ARG A 23 -30.82 21.52 0.87
C ARG A 23 -30.69 22.58 1.95
N GLY A 24 -31.83 23.06 2.47
CA GLY A 24 -31.88 24.11 3.51
C GLY A 24 -30.81 23.89 4.59
N VAL A 25 -30.14 24.98 4.97
CA VAL A 25 -28.91 24.96 5.77
C VAL A 25 -29.19 24.42 7.18
N VAL A 26 -29.18 23.09 7.34
CA VAL A 26 -29.16 22.47 8.66
C VAL A 26 -27.75 22.70 9.23
N ASN A 27 -27.63 23.65 10.14
CA ASN A 27 -26.35 24.13 10.67
C ASN A 27 -25.61 23.09 11.56
N ASN A 28 -26.10 21.85 11.62
CA ASN A 28 -25.59 20.76 12.46
C ASN A 28 -25.06 19.55 11.66
N GLN A 29 -24.72 19.73 10.38
CA GLN A 29 -24.07 18.67 9.62
C GLN A 29 -22.57 18.64 9.92
N LEU A 30 -22.06 17.45 10.28
CA LEU A 30 -20.63 17.15 10.33
C LEU A 30 -20.06 17.29 8.91
N ASN A 31 -19.34 18.38 8.67
CA ASN A 31 -18.79 18.70 7.34
C ASN A 31 -17.34 18.22 7.19
N SER A 32 -16.77 17.58 8.22
CA SER A 32 -15.40 17.10 8.22
C SER A 32 -15.27 15.84 9.06
N TRP A 33 -14.58 14.83 8.51
CA TRP A 33 -14.20 13.61 9.23
C TRP A 33 -12.68 13.48 9.25
N SER A 34 -12.12 13.06 10.37
CA SER A 34 -10.70 12.77 10.53
C SER A 34 -10.53 11.27 10.78
N PHE A 35 -9.61 10.64 10.05
CA PHE A 35 -9.26 9.24 10.18
C PHE A 35 -7.77 9.13 10.50
N GLN A 36 -7.44 8.43 11.57
CA GLN A 36 -6.06 8.07 11.93
C GLN A 36 -5.81 6.62 11.52
N LEU A 37 -4.69 6.40 10.84
CA LEU A 37 -4.27 5.13 10.26
C LEU A 37 -2.80 4.89 10.59
N ASP A 38 -2.31 3.66 10.43
CA ASP A 38 -0.89 3.36 10.61
C ASP A 38 0.00 4.11 9.62
N ARG A 39 -0.49 4.28 8.39
CA ARG A 39 0.16 5.07 7.35
C ARG A 39 -0.83 5.46 6.25
N VAL A 40 -0.67 6.68 5.75
CA VAL A 40 -1.37 7.25 4.62
C VAL A 40 -0.35 7.44 3.51
N LEU A 41 -0.52 6.68 2.43
CA LEU A 41 0.37 6.67 1.28
C LEU A 41 -0.33 7.41 0.12
N HIS A 42 0.21 8.56 -0.29
CA HIS A 42 -0.31 9.36 -1.40
C HIS A 42 0.80 9.70 -2.38
N ASP A 43 0.58 9.43 -3.67
CA ASP A 43 1.55 9.65 -4.76
C ASP A 43 2.93 8.99 -4.54
N VAL A 44 2.91 7.80 -3.93
CA VAL A 44 4.12 7.03 -3.62
C VAL A 44 4.42 5.98 -4.69
N SER A 45 5.69 5.59 -4.77
CA SER A 45 6.13 4.52 -5.65
C SER A 45 5.70 3.13 -5.15
N GLN A 46 5.63 2.15 -6.05
CA GLN A 46 5.33 0.76 -5.69
C GLN A 46 6.36 0.16 -4.72
N GLU A 47 7.63 0.55 -4.86
CA GLU A 47 8.71 0.14 -3.95
C GLU A 47 8.46 0.64 -2.52
N GLU A 48 8.00 1.88 -2.38
CA GLU A 48 7.71 2.46 -1.08
C GLU A 48 6.48 1.81 -0.41
N VAL A 49 5.47 1.46 -1.20
CA VAL A 49 4.31 0.68 -0.72
C VAL A 49 4.75 -0.70 -0.24
N TYR A 50 5.59 -1.40 -1.01
CA TYR A 50 6.15 -2.69 -0.64
C TYR A 50 6.94 -2.61 0.67
N ASN A 51 7.86 -1.65 0.77
CA ASN A 51 8.70 -1.47 1.95
C ASN A 51 7.88 -1.10 3.20
N SER A 52 6.81 -0.34 3.04
CA SER A 52 5.95 0.08 4.16
C SER A 52 5.03 -1.02 4.65
N VAL A 53 4.42 -1.80 3.74
CA VAL A 53 3.34 -2.75 4.09
C VAL A 53 3.79 -4.20 4.01
N ALA A 54 4.48 -4.60 2.94
CA ALA A 54 4.74 -5.99 2.63
C ALA A 54 6.04 -6.52 3.28
N ARG A 55 7.08 -5.68 3.38
CA ARG A 55 8.41 -6.08 3.89
C ARG A 55 8.34 -6.78 5.24
N ASN A 56 7.64 -6.19 6.21
CA ASN A 56 7.53 -6.77 7.55
C ASN A 56 6.77 -8.10 7.54
N VAL A 57 5.75 -8.22 6.68
CA VAL A 57 4.95 -9.43 6.54
C VAL A 57 5.77 -10.55 5.90
N VAL A 58 6.58 -10.23 4.89
CA VAL A 58 7.50 -11.18 4.23
C VAL A 58 8.59 -11.65 5.19
N LEU A 59 9.20 -10.74 5.96
CA LEU A 59 10.19 -11.12 6.97
C LEU A 59 9.58 -12.04 8.03
N ALA A 60 8.39 -11.70 8.54
CA ALA A 60 7.68 -12.56 9.48
C ALA A 60 7.36 -13.94 8.87
N ALA A 61 7.04 -14.00 7.57
CA ALA A 61 6.83 -15.26 6.86
C ALA A 61 8.11 -16.11 6.73
N LEU A 62 9.26 -15.48 6.52
CA LEU A 62 10.56 -16.16 6.51
C LEU A 62 10.94 -16.69 7.89
N ASP A 63 10.55 -15.99 8.96
CA ASP A 63 10.71 -16.43 10.35
C ASP A 63 9.70 -17.52 10.77
N GLY A 64 8.83 -17.96 9.85
CA GLY A 64 7.86 -19.04 10.08
C GLY A 64 6.49 -18.59 10.61
N TYR A 65 6.17 -17.30 10.57
CA TYR A 65 4.86 -16.76 10.95
C TYR A 65 3.94 -16.58 9.73
N ASN A 66 2.65 -16.88 9.91
CA ASN A 66 1.68 -16.66 8.84
C ASN A 66 1.34 -15.17 8.73
N GLY A 67 1.75 -14.54 7.64
CA GLY A 67 1.40 -13.17 7.27
C GLY A 67 0.24 -13.11 6.28
N THR A 68 -0.64 -12.11 6.37
CA THR A 68 -1.73 -11.89 5.40
C THR A 68 -1.85 -10.42 5.04
N VAL A 69 -1.84 -10.12 3.74
CA VAL A 69 -2.06 -8.76 3.20
C VAL A 69 -3.34 -8.76 2.38
N MET A 70 -4.24 -7.83 2.68
CA MET A 70 -5.50 -7.65 1.95
C MET A 70 -5.60 -6.21 1.44
N CYS A 71 -6.09 -6.04 0.21
CA CYS A 71 -6.40 -4.73 -0.36
C CYS A 71 -7.92 -4.52 -0.39
N PHE A 72 -8.40 -3.47 0.24
CA PHE A 72 -9.81 -3.08 0.24
C PHE A 72 -10.03 -1.76 -0.50
N GLY A 73 -11.21 -1.56 -1.07
CA GLY A 73 -11.58 -0.33 -1.78
C GLY A 73 -12.60 -0.58 -2.89
N GLN A 74 -13.12 0.48 -3.50
CA GLN A 74 -14.04 0.38 -4.63
C GLN A 74 -13.34 -0.09 -5.93
N THR A 75 -14.11 -0.59 -6.91
CA THR A 75 -13.58 -0.90 -8.25
C THR A 75 -12.94 0.35 -8.87
N GLY A 76 -11.75 0.20 -9.45
CA GLY A 76 -10.96 1.32 -9.97
C GLY A 76 -10.07 2.05 -8.94
N ALA A 77 -10.12 1.69 -7.66
CA ALA A 77 -9.27 2.28 -6.62
C ALA A 77 -7.81 1.80 -6.61
N GLY A 78 -7.41 0.92 -7.54
CA GLY A 78 -6.02 0.46 -7.64
C GLY A 78 -5.66 -0.83 -6.86
N LYS A 79 -6.63 -1.57 -6.29
CA LYS A 79 -6.35 -2.84 -5.57
C LYS A 79 -5.44 -3.82 -6.33
N THR A 80 -5.75 -4.09 -7.61
CA THR A 80 -4.94 -4.99 -8.45
C THR A 80 -3.58 -4.38 -8.78
N TYR A 81 -3.53 -3.06 -8.95
CA TYR A 81 -2.28 -2.34 -9.20
C TYR A 81 -1.35 -2.42 -7.98
N THR A 82 -1.86 -2.25 -6.77
CA THR A 82 -1.06 -2.42 -5.54
C THR A 82 -0.63 -3.87 -5.32
N MET A 83 -1.52 -4.85 -5.58
CA MET A 83 -1.23 -6.25 -5.29
C MET A 83 -0.31 -6.90 -6.34
N THR A 84 -0.61 -6.75 -7.63
CA THR A 84 0.13 -7.40 -8.72
C THR A 84 1.07 -6.44 -9.43
N GLY A 85 0.70 -5.16 -9.51
CA GLY A 85 1.44 -4.16 -10.29
C GLY A 85 1.35 -4.37 -11.79
N ALA A 86 2.15 -3.62 -12.54
CA ALA A 86 2.29 -3.82 -13.97
C ALA A 86 3.27 -4.99 -14.24
N THR A 87 2.90 -5.88 -15.15
CA THR A 87 3.70 -7.05 -15.51
C THR A 87 4.90 -6.74 -16.40
N GLU A 88 4.95 -5.54 -16.98
CA GLU A 88 5.91 -5.18 -18.03
C GLU A 88 7.20 -4.53 -17.49
N SER A 89 7.15 -3.89 -16.31
CA SER A 89 8.30 -3.16 -15.74
C SER A 89 8.62 -3.65 -14.33
N TYR A 90 9.91 -3.87 -14.05
CA TYR A 90 10.38 -4.28 -12.73
C TYR A 90 10.08 -3.23 -11.64
N LYS A 91 10.08 -1.93 -12.03
CA LYS A 91 9.81 -0.80 -11.12
C LYS A 91 8.34 -0.66 -10.74
N GLU A 92 7.44 -1.31 -11.48
CA GLU A 92 5.99 -1.20 -11.29
C GLU A 92 5.36 -2.48 -10.75
N ARG A 93 6.18 -3.45 -10.33
CA ARG A 93 5.70 -4.66 -9.67
C ARG A 93 5.06 -4.31 -8.33
N GLY A 94 3.91 -4.93 -8.06
CA GLY A 94 3.19 -4.75 -6.81
C GLY A 94 3.75 -5.61 -5.68
N ILE A 95 2.96 -5.78 -4.63
CA ILE A 95 3.31 -6.55 -3.42
C ILE A 95 3.65 -8.00 -3.72
N ILE A 96 2.95 -8.63 -4.67
CA ILE A 96 3.22 -9.99 -5.11
C ILE A 96 4.15 -9.92 -6.33
N PRO A 97 5.43 -10.30 -6.20
CA PRO A 97 6.28 -10.47 -7.37
C PRO A 97 5.77 -11.69 -8.14
N VAL A 98 5.00 -11.45 -9.21
CA VAL A 98 4.74 -12.48 -10.19
C VAL A 98 6.08 -12.83 -10.87
N PRO A 99 6.48 -14.10 -10.91
CA PRO A 99 7.58 -14.48 -11.77
C PRO A 99 7.14 -14.15 -13.20
N SER A 100 7.72 -13.10 -13.77
CA SER A 100 7.75 -12.94 -15.22
C SER A 100 8.18 -14.29 -15.79
N ARG A 101 7.45 -14.79 -16.78
CA ARG A 101 7.54 -16.14 -17.39
C ARG A 101 8.92 -16.51 -17.98
N ARG A 102 9.98 -15.76 -17.65
CA ARG A 102 11.38 -16.01 -17.95
C ARG A 102 12.17 -15.76 -16.67
N TYR A 103 12.90 -16.77 -16.24
CA TYR A 103 13.83 -16.76 -15.11
C TYR A 103 13.22 -16.91 -13.72
N CYS A 104 12.97 -18.18 -13.35
CA CYS A 104 13.17 -18.64 -11.98
C CYS A 104 14.57 -19.28 -11.95
N PRO A 105 15.63 -18.57 -11.53
CA PRO A 105 16.86 -19.25 -11.17
C PRO A 105 16.57 -20.08 -9.90
N PRO A 106 17.07 -21.32 -9.80
CA PRO A 106 16.91 -22.13 -8.61
C PRO A 106 17.50 -21.40 -7.39
N LEU A 107 16.74 -21.40 -6.29
CA LEU A 107 17.11 -20.80 -5.00
C LEU A 107 18.19 -21.62 -4.25
N ASP A 108 19.19 -22.12 -4.97
CA ASP A 108 20.26 -22.98 -4.44
C ASP A 108 21.66 -22.34 -4.52
N SER A 109 21.77 -21.02 -4.73
CA SER A 109 23.08 -20.37 -4.90
C SER A 109 23.61 -19.56 -3.71
N ASP A 110 22.91 -19.48 -2.57
CA ASP A 110 23.38 -18.74 -1.38
C ASP A 110 23.85 -19.65 -0.23
N MET A 111 24.42 -20.82 -0.56
CA MET A 111 25.07 -21.67 0.45
C MET A 111 26.41 -22.21 -0.01
N LYS A 112 27.38 -21.31 -0.28
CA LYS A 112 28.83 -21.60 -0.15
C LYS A 112 29.63 -20.33 0.14
N GLU A 113 30.02 -20.16 1.40
CA GLU A 113 31.38 -19.88 1.90
C GLU A 113 31.31 -19.17 3.27
N GLU A 114 31.07 -19.93 4.34
CA GLU A 114 31.83 -19.67 5.56
C GLU A 114 33.00 -20.66 5.58
N SER A 115 34.11 -20.22 5.02
CA SER A 115 35.43 -20.78 5.28
C SER A 115 35.87 -20.27 6.65
N PHE A 116 35.72 -21.07 7.69
CA PHE A 116 36.56 -20.94 8.88
C PHE A 116 37.70 -21.95 8.77
N GLY A 117 38.91 -21.41 8.69
CA GLY A 117 40.15 -22.15 8.87
C GLY A 117 40.43 -22.50 10.33
#